data_AF-A0A1I3R8A5-F1
#
_entry.id   AF-A0A1I3R8A5-F1
#
_cell.length_a   1.000
_cell.length_b   1.000
_cell.length_c   1.000
_cell.angle_alpha   90.00
_cell.angle_beta   90.00
_cell.angle_gamma   90.00
#
_symmetry.space_group_name_H-M   'P 1'
#
loop_
_entity.id
_entity.type
_entity.pdbx_description
1 polymer ?
#
loop_
_entity_poly.entity_id
_entity_poly.type
_entity_poly.pdbx_seq_one_letter_code
_entity_poly.pdbx_strand_id
1 'polypeptide(L)'
;MDIKQIVTDYKLFIDTSTLMSPHALEFLMNKLSVQLHQNRQQAIIPNKVVEEINKHLANPEKGKRQLAEQAMDILEYYSQYQLIRILGDKNDPFLDQTILMVFTRFRTQYNLALITQDRGLAFDANKLNQQEAVFSRKQILTLKIDRNGKLVPWDFRKKNAQPKKGPYRFPLATKVRSNLDQTLTVSHIPALHDSVYSKRFGHLRLIKQIGSGGEGDIFETENGLICKIYKEKALTQGRLDKLQRMTSFTVHQAGICWPKDIVLNKQGQFVGYLMDKAKGERMQTSIFAKPVLLKKHPDWTRRHLVQLGLTILEKIKYLHDHHIIIGDINPCNILIQNEREVYFVDTDSYQIADFPCPVGTVNFTAPEIQGKNFKSFLRTFDHEYFAVATLVFMILLPGKPPFAQQGGGTPAENIKNHLFPYPLKDKSTKKAPDGPWRFIWSHLPYRTKEAFYQVFSENQRISTDQWIDILNHYLTLIHQNKASDELFPKGYKIPDNKRTWAYCQEKGCGKHFEIHQDRKNTLEQNKRKILCDECLEKLRLEKLKKQLLEPSSGSEPSSWSEPYISSAPPSPPKQHKPRPKPPRPQPSPRSQPNRQPNSTPPSNPYQNKSILDIFFDWLKSKL
;
A
#
# COMPACT_ATOMS: atom_id res chain seq x y z
N MET A 1 -24.20 10.02 -35.64
CA MET A 1 -23.85 11.34 -35.09
C MET A 1 -23.29 12.17 -36.22
N ASP A 2 -23.65 13.45 -36.27
CA ASP A 2 -23.11 14.36 -37.27
C ASP A 2 -21.72 14.85 -36.81
N ILE A 3 -20.68 14.52 -37.58
CA ILE A 3 -19.29 14.93 -37.30
C ILE A 3 -19.18 16.45 -37.36
N LYS A 4 -19.94 17.10 -38.26
CA LYS A 4 -19.97 18.56 -38.40
C LYS A 4 -20.40 19.20 -37.08
N GLN A 5 -21.50 18.73 -36.51
CA GLN A 5 -22.03 19.23 -35.24
C GLN A 5 -21.02 19.04 -34.09
N ILE A 6 -20.34 17.89 -34.02
CA ILE A 6 -19.33 17.65 -32.98
C ILE A 6 -18.18 18.65 -33.12
N VAL A 7 -17.69 18.86 -34.35
CA VAL A 7 -16.59 19.79 -34.62
C VAL A 7 -16.97 21.24 -34.29
N THR A 8 -18.21 21.66 -34.54
CA THR A 8 -18.66 23.03 -34.24
C THR A 8 -18.91 23.24 -32.75
N ASP A 9 -19.49 22.25 -32.07
CA ASP A 9 -20.07 22.45 -30.75
C ASP A 9 -19.11 22.04 -29.61
N TYR A 10 -18.09 21.22 -29.90
CA TYR A 10 -17.19 20.64 -28.89
C TYR A 10 -15.73 21.02 -29.10
N LYS A 11 -14.98 21.12 -28.00
CA LYS A 11 -13.52 21.09 -28.02
C LYS A 11 -13.06 19.65 -28.12
N LEU A 12 -12.53 19.29 -29.27
CA LEU A 12 -12.21 17.91 -29.65
C LEU A 12 -10.79 17.54 -29.25
N PHE A 13 -10.66 16.50 -28.43
CA PHE A 13 -9.40 15.90 -28.01
C PHE A 13 -9.21 14.55 -28.70
N ILE A 14 -7.99 14.27 -29.15
CA ILE A 14 -7.61 12.98 -29.74
C ILE A 14 -6.42 12.44 -28.96
N ASP A 15 -6.48 11.17 -28.57
CA ASP A 15 -5.43 10.49 -27.84
C ASP A 15 -4.57 9.58 -28.72
N THR A 16 -3.49 9.04 -28.15
CA THR A 16 -2.58 8.11 -28.82
C THR A 16 -3.30 6.85 -29.29
N SER A 17 -4.20 6.30 -28.47
CA SER A 17 -4.91 5.05 -28.80
C SER A 17 -5.77 5.17 -30.06
N THR A 18 -6.31 6.37 -30.33
CA THR A 18 -7.03 6.67 -31.56
C THR A 18 -6.09 6.78 -32.75
N LEU A 19 -5.00 7.55 -32.62
CA LEU A 19 -4.05 7.77 -33.72
C LEU A 19 -3.35 6.47 -34.16
N MET A 20 -3.07 5.58 -33.21
CA MET A 20 -2.45 4.28 -33.46
C MET A 20 -3.47 3.16 -33.75
N SER A 21 -4.74 3.50 -34.00
CA SER A 21 -5.77 2.51 -34.34
C SER A 21 -5.67 2.09 -35.82
N PRO A 22 -5.87 0.80 -36.17
CA PRO A 22 -5.89 0.37 -37.57
C PRO A 22 -6.94 1.07 -38.45
N HIS A 23 -7.99 1.63 -37.83
CA HIS A 23 -9.08 2.33 -38.53
C HIS A 23 -8.93 3.87 -38.44
N ALA A 24 -7.81 4.35 -37.88
CA ALA A 24 -7.56 5.78 -37.67
C ALA A 24 -7.46 6.53 -38.99
N LEU A 25 -6.68 5.99 -39.93
CA LEU A 25 -6.29 6.68 -41.15
C LEU A 25 -7.51 7.04 -42.02
N GLU A 26 -8.42 6.10 -42.27
CA GLU A 26 -9.62 6.37 -43.07
C GLU A 26 -10.51 7.44 -42.44
N PHE A 27 -10.74 7.37 -41.14
CA PHE A 27 -11.62 8.31 -40.46
C PHE A 27 -10.97 9.70 -40.31
N LEU A 28 -9.73 9.75 -39.82
CA LEU A 28 -9.04 11.00 -39.54
C LEU A 28 -8.72 11.74 -40.84
N MET A 29 -8.08 11.08 -41.80
CA MET A 29 -7.64 11.74 -43.04
C MET A 29 -8.78 12.08 -44.00
N ASN A 30 -9.88 11.31 -44.02
CA ASN A 30 -10.92 11.49 -45.04
C ASN A 30 -12.24 12.08 -44.51
N LYS A 31 -12.52 11.98 -43.20
CA LYS A 31 -13.79 12.43 -42.62
C LYS A 31 -13.59 13.59 -41.66
N LEU A 32 -12.72 13.41 -40.64
CA LEU A 32 -12.53 14.44 -39.62
C LEU A 32 -11.76 15.66 -40.15
N SER A 33 -10.69 15.45 -40.91
CA SER A 33 -9.89 16.51 -41.53
C SER A 33 -10.76 17.48 -42.34
N VAL A 34 -11.64 16.95 -43.19
CA VAL A 34 -12.57 17.71 -44.05
C VAL A 34 -13.47 18.60 -43.19
N GLN A 35 -14.04 18.05 -42.12
CA GLN A 35 -14.92 18.80 -41.23
C GLN A 35 -14.16 19.86 -40.41
N LEU A 36 -12.95 19.56 -39.93
CA LEU A 36 -12.11 20.55 -39.25
C LEU A 36 -11.77 21.71 -40.19
N HIS A 37 -11.37 21.40 -41.43
CA HIS A 37 -11.02 22.40 -42.44
C HIS A 37 -12.22 23.29 -42.81
N GLN A 38 -13.35 22.67 -43.19
CA GLN A 38 -14.56 23.39 -43.61
C GLN A 38 -15.12 24.32 -42.52
N ASN A 39 -15.02 23.92 -41.25
CA ASN A 39 -15.53 24.69 -40.12
C ASN A 39 -14.47 25.60 -39.47
N ARG A 40 -13.25 25.65 -40.01
CA ARG A 40 -12.10 26.40 -39.47
C ARG A 40 -11.84 26.09 -37.99
N GLN A 41 -11.96 24.82 -37.62
CA GLN A 41 -11.72 24.31 -36.27
C GLN A 41 -10.45 23.47 -36.24
N GLN A 42 -9.95 23.26 -35.02
CA GLN A 42 -8.77 22.43 -34.78
C GLN A 42 -9.04 21.42 -33.68
N ALA A 43 -8.52 20.20 -33.86
CA ALA A 43 -8.44 19.22 -32.80
C ALA A 43 -7.29 19.55 -31.84
N ILE A 44 -7.44 19.16 -30.58
CA ILE A 44 -6.46 19.36 -29.52
C ILE A 44 -5.75 18.04 -29.28
N ILE A 45 -4.43 18.07 -29.32
CA ILE A 45 -3.57 16.93 -29.05
C ILE A 45 -2.63 17.30 -27.90
N PRO A 46 -2.72 16.63 -26.74
CA PRO A 46 -1.74 16.83 -25.68
C PRO A 46 -0.33 16.49 -26.19
N ASN A 47 0.69 17.27 -25.83
CA ASN A 47 2.08 17.04 -26.25
C ASN A 47 2.58 15.63 -25.84
N LYS A 48 2.03 15.08 -24.75
CA LYS A 48 2.25 13.69 -24.33
C LYS A 48 1.87 12.64 -25.36
N VAL A 49 0.88 12.90 -26.21
CA VAL A 49 0.52 12.01 -27.33
C VAL A 49 1.68 11.91 -28.33
N VAL A 50 2.29 13.04 -28.67
CA VAL A 50 3.44 13.11 -29.59
C VAL A 50 4.65 12.41 -28.97
N GLU A 51 4.91 12.61 -27.67
CA GLU A 51 5.96 11.88 -26.95
C GLU A 51 5.73 10.36 -26.94
N GLU A 52 4.49 9.92 -26.77
CA GLU A 52 4.13 8.50 -26.77
C GLU A 52 4.31 7.86 -28.15
N ILE A 53 3.85 8.52 -29.22
CA ILE A 53 4.04 8.06 -30.59
C ILE A 53 5.53 7.96 -30.93
N ASN A 54 6.33 8.98 -30.56
CA ASN A 54 7.78 8.96 -30.78
C ASN A 54 8.48 7.77 -30.08
N LYS A 55 8.02 7.40 -28.87
CA LYS A 55 8.52 6.18 -28.19
C LYS A 55 8.16 4.92 -28.97
N HIS A 56 7.00 4.87 -29.61
CA HIS A 56 6.57 3.74 -30.42
C HIS A 56 7.28 3.62 -31.77
N LEU A 57 7.81 4.71 -32.34
CA LEU A 57 8.68 4.66 -33.52
C LEU A 57 9.97 3.88 -33.25
N ALA A 58 10.49 3.94 -32.02
CA ALA A 58 11.66 3.18 -31.60
C ALA A 58 11.33 1.72 -31.16
N ASN A 59 10.08 1.27 -31.31
CA ASN A 59 9.65 -0.01 -30.78
C ASN A 59 10.24 -1.19 -31.58
N PRO A 60 10.76 -2.25 -30.93
CA PRO A 60 11.29 -3.43 -31.63
C PRO A 60 10.19 -4.24 -32.37
N GLU A 61 8.93 -4.11 -31.98
CA GLU A 61 7.79 -4.78 -32.61
C GLU A 61 7.37 -4.06 -33.90
N LYS A 62 7.54 -4.72 -35.05
CA LYS A 62 7.25 -4.16 -36.38
C LYS A 62 5.83 -3.60 -36.51
N GLY A 63 4.82 -4.31 -36.00
CA GLY A 63 3.42 -3.89 -36.11
C GLY A 63 3.13 -2.58 -35.36
N LYS A 64 3.67 -2.42 -34.14
CA LYS A 64 3.51 -1.18 -33.38
C LYS A 64 4.28 -0.01 -33.98
N ARG A 65 5.46 -0.29 -34.55
CA ARG A 65 6.24 0.72 -35.27
C ARG A 65 5.47 1.26 -36.48
N GLN A 66 4.88 0.38 -37.28
CA GLN A 66 4.07 0.76 -38.44
C GLN A 66 2.84 1.61 -38.05
N LEU A 67 2.16 1.27 -36.96
CA LEU A 67 1.05 2.08 -36.44
C LEU A 67 1.52 3.46 -35.94
N ALA A 68 2.72 3.54 -35.38
CA ALA A 68 3.32 4.80 -34.95
C ALA A 68 3.76 5.67 -36.14
N GLU A 69 4.31 5.06 -37.19
CA GLU A 69 4.64 5.74 -38.46
C GLU A 69 3.37 6.34 -39.08
N GLN A 70 2.29 5.55 -39.20
CA GLN A 70 0.99 6.04 -39.68
C GLN A 70 0.42 7.16 -38.80
N ALA A 71 0.55 7.05 -37.48
CA ALA A 71 0.12 8.10 -36.56
C ALA A 71 0.91 9.40 -36.77
N MET A 72 2.20 9.32 -37.05
CA MET A 72 3.02 10.48 -37.39
C MET A 72 2.61 11.10 -38.72
N ASP A 73 2.33 10.32 -39.75
CA ASP A 73 1.85 10.83 -41.05
C ASP A 73 0.56 11.63 -40.88
N ILE A 74 -0.35 11.16 -40.02
CA ILE A 74 -1.58 11.88 -39.67
C ILE A 74 -1.25 13.19 -38.95
N LEU A 75 -0.36 13.17 -37.95
CA LEU A 75 0.03 14.39 -37.23
C LEU A 75 0.69 15.43 -38.15
N GLU A 76 1.56 14.99 -39.06
CA GLU A 76 2.23 15.86 -40.03
C GLU A 76 1.24 16.48 -41.00
N TYR A 77 0.33 15.69 -41.57
CA TYR A 77 -0.76 16.19 -42.42
C TYR A 77 -1.62 17.21 -41.66
N TYR A 78 -2.08 16.88 -40.46
CA TYR A 78 -2.91 17.79 -39.67
C TYR A 78 -2.15 19.06 -39.28
N SER A 79 -0.85 18.99 -39.03
CA SER A 79 -0.01 20.15 -38.74
C SER A 79 0.13 21.05 -39.97
N GLN A 80 0.45 20.47 -41.14
CA GLN A 80 0.60 21.17 -42.41
C GLN A 80 -0.66 21.96 -42.79
N TYR A 81 -1.84 21.36 -42.61
CA TYR A 81 -3.13 22.00 -42.92
C TYR A 81 -3.74 22.78 -41.75
N GLN A 82 -2.97 22.99 -40.67
CA GLN A 82 -3.40 23.71 -39.47
C GLN A 82 -4.70 23.16 -38.86
N LEU A 83 -4.88 21.83 -38.86
CA LEU A 83 -6.06 21.12 -38.36
C LEU A 83 -5.90 20.63 -36.90
N ILE A 84 -4.69 20.68 -36.34
CA ILE A 84 -4.43 20.38 -34.93
C ILE A 84 -3.77 21.55 -34.20
N ARG A 85 -3.94 21.57 -32.89
CA ARG A 85 -3.06 22.27 -31.95
C ARG A 85 -2.47 21.27 -30.97
N ILE A 86 -1.15 21.25 -30.88
CA ILE A 86 -0.43 20.46 -29.90
C ILE A 86 -0.20 21.34 -28.66
N LEU A 87 -0.70 20.92 -27.50
CA LEU A 87 -0.66 21.69 -26.24
C LEU A 87 -0.05 20.86 -25.10
N GLY A 88 0.73 21.49 -24.23
CA GLY A 88 1.29 20.86 -23.03
C GLY A 88 2.83 20.93 -22.97
N ASP A 89 3.36 20.71 -21.77
CA ASP A 89 4.78 20.78 -21.44
C ASP A 89 5.38 19.39 -21.19
N LYS A 90 6.71 19.28 -21.25
CA LYS A 90 7.43 18.05 -20.91
C LYS A 90 7.16 17.59 -19.46
N ASN A 91 6.87 18.52 -18.55
CA ASN A 91 6.60 18.25 -17.14
C ASN A 91 5.15 17.86 -16.84
N ASP A 92 4.25 17.87 -17.82
CA ASP A 92 2.87 17.41 -17.60
C ASP A 92 2.88 15.92 -17.15
N PRO A 93 1.90 15.48 -16.35
CA PRO A 93 1.76 14.07 -15.93
C PRO A 93 1.57 13.10 -17.12
N PHE A 94 1.31 11.82 -16.82
CA PHE A 94 0.97 10.83 -17.87
C PHE A 94 -0.25 11.27 -18.70
N LEU A 95 -0.37 10.77 -19.93
CA LEU A 95 -1.38 11.20 -20.91
C LEU A 95 -2.81 11.17 -20.36
N ASP A 96 -3.22 10.04 -19.78
CA ASP A 96 -4.58 9.85 -19.26
C ASP A 96 -4.91 10.86 -18.13
N GLN A 97 -3.95 11.06 -17.23
CA GLN A 97 -4.08 12.03 -16.14
C GLN A 97 -4.19 13.46 -16.67
N THR A 98 -3.40 13.78 -17.69
CA THR A 98 -3.42 15.09 -18.35
C THR A 98 -4.79 15.38 -18.97
N ILE A 99 -5.36 14.42 -19.71
CA ILE A 99 -6.70 14.55 -20.30
C ILE A 99 -7.77 14.70 -19.21
N LEU A 100 -7.74 13.85 -18.17
CA LEU A 100 -8.73 13.91 -17.09
C LEU A 100 -8.65 15.20 -16.27
N MET A 101 -7.46 15.76 -16.04
CA MET A 101 -7.29 17.05 -15.38
C MET A 101 -7.91 18.20 -16.19
N VAL A 102 -7.63 18.25 -17.50
CA VAL A 102 -8.22 19.24 -18.41
C VAL A 102 -9.75 19.12 -18.42
N PHE A 103 -10.27 17.90 -18.53
CA PHE A 103 -11.71 17.67 -18.57
C PHE A 103 -12.37 18.04 -17.25
N THR A 104 -11.78 17.67 -16.12
CA THR A 104 -12.29 18.04 -14.79
C THR A 104 -12.34 19.55 -14.60
N ARG A 105 -11.31 20.26 -15.08
CA ARG A 105 -11.19 21.71 -14.94
C ARG A 105 -12.15 22.49 -15.84
N PHE A 106 -12.33 22.07 -17.08
CA PHE A 106 -13.01 22.87 -18.11
C PHE A 106 -14.42 22.39 -18.48
N ARG A 107 -14.90 21.28 -17.91
CA ARG A 107 -16.26 20.74 -18.16
C ARG A 107 -17.42 21.65 -17.79
N THR A 108 -17.20 22.71 -17.01
CA THR A 108 -18.23 23.70 -16.69
C THR A 108 -18.29 24.84 -17.70
N GLN A 109 -17.23 25.01 -18.50
CA GLN A 109 -17.06 26.13 -19.42
C GLN A 109 -17.31 25.72 -20.88
N TYR A 110 -16.90 24.51 -21.27
CA TYR A 110 -16.97 24.03 -22.65
C TYR A 110 -17.64 22.67 -22.74
N ASN A 111 -18.30 22.45 -23.89
CA ASN A 111 -18.60 21.11 -24.36
C ASN A 111 -17.27 20.46 -24.78
N LEU A 112 -16.92 19.32 -24.19
CA LEU A 112 -15.64 18.64 -24.43
C LEU A 112 -15.90 17.29 -25.10
N ALA A 113 -15.16 16.97 -26.14
CA ALA A 113 -15.26 15.68 -26.81
C ALA A 113 -13.91 14.98 -26.79
N LEU A 114 -13.87 13.73 -26.34
CA LEU A 114 -12.69 12.87 -26.40
C LEU A 114 -12.92 11.76 -27.41
N ILE A 115 -12.09 11.67 -28.45
CA ILE A 115 -12.00 10.50 -29.31
C ILE A 115 -10.88 9.61 -28.73
N THR A 116 -11.25 8.42 -28.25
CA THR A 116 -10.33 7.44 -27.66
C THR A 116 -10.79 6.01 -27.95
N GLN A 117 -9.83 5.13 -28.21
CA GLN A 117 -10.05 3.68 -28.25
C GLN A 117 -9.84 3.01 -26.88
N ASP A 118 -9.35 3.76 -25.89
CA ASP A 118 -9.24 3.33 -24.51
C ASP A 118 -10.60 3.46 -23.80
N ARG A 119 -11.22 2.31 -23.49
CA ARG A 119 -12.50 2.25 -22.79
C ARG A 119 -12.41 2.80 -21.36
N GLY A 120 -11.27 2.61 -20.68
CA GLY A 120 -11.04 3.08 -19.32
C GLY A 120 -10.99 4.60 -19.26
N LEU A 121 -10.16 5.21 -20.09
CA LEU A 121 -10.08 6.67 -20.23
C LEU A 121 -11.44 7.27 -20.64
N ALA A 122 -12.11 6.66 -21.63
CA ALA A 122 -13.46 7.09 -22.03
C ALA A 122 -14.48 6.99 -20.90
N PHE A 123 -14.38 5.96 -20.06
CA PHE A 123 -15.31 5.75 -18.95
C PHE A 123 -15.08 6.78 -17.84
N ASP A 124 -13.83 7.04 -17.47
CA ASP A 124 -13.49 8.00 -16.43
C ASP A 124 -13.81 9.44 -16.87
N ALA A 125 -13.54 9.80 -18.13
CA ALA A 125 -13.98 11.07 -18.70
C ALA A 125 -15.51 11.20 -18.73
N ASN A 126 -16.24 10.12 -19.06
CA ASN A 126 -17.71 10.14 -19.05
C ASN A 126 -18.30 10.23 -17.63
N LYS A 127 -17.65 9.65 -16.61
CA LYS A 127 -18.06 9.77 -15.20
C LYS A 127 -18.08 11.20 -14.71
N LEU A 128 -17.26 12.09 -15.29
CA LEU A 128 -17.29 13.51 -14.97
C LEU A 128 -18.63 14.17 -15.35
N ASN A 129 -19.44 13.59 -16.24
CA ASN A 129 -20.82 14.07 -16.47
C ASN A 129 -21.78 13.71 -15.32
N GLN A 130 -21.43 12.73 -14.49
CA GLN A 130 -22.31 12.13 -13.48
C GLN A 130 -21.98 12.58 -12.05
N GLN A 131 -21.06 13.53 -11.88
CA GLN A 131 -20.69 14.04 -10.56
C GLN A 131 -21.73 15.05 -10.06
N GLU A 132 -22.50 14.67 -9.05
CA GLU A 132 -23.57 15.49 -8.46
C GLU A 132 -23.06 16.76 -7.75
N ALA A 133 -21.82 16.74 -7.25
CA ALA A 133 -21.23 17.87 -6.53
C ALA A 133 -20.91 19.10 -7.41
N VAL A 134 -20.94 18.97 -8.74
CA VAL A 134 -20.60 20.06 -9.67
C VAL A 134 -21.59 20.08 -10.82
N PHE A 135 -22.51 21.04 -10.79
CA PHE A 135 -23.50 21.25 -11.83
C PHE A 135 -22.89 21.92 -13.07
N SER A 136 -23.18 21.40 -14.25
CA SER A 136 -22.79 21.99 -15.54
C SER A 136 -23.90 21.81 -16.57
N ARG A 137 -24.15 22.86 -17.38
CA ARG A 137 -24.99 22.75 -18.59
C ARG A 137 -24.21 22.26 -19.81
N LYS A 138 -22.88 22.17 -19.71
CA LYS A 138 -22.01 21.67 -20.78
C LYS A 138 -21.86 20.16 -20.67
N GLN A 139 -21.61 19.51 -21.81
CA GLN A 139 -21.56 18.06 -21.91
C GLN A 139 -20.14 17.58 -22.26
N ILE A 140 -19.74 16.47 -21.65
CA ILE A 140 -18.58 15.70 -22.10
C ILE A 140 -19.07 14.57 -23.00
N LEU A 141 -18.61 14.51 -24.25
CA LEU A 141 -18.80 13.37 -25.13
C LEU A 141 -17.54 12.50 -25.14
N THR A 142 -17.71 11.20 -24.99
CA THR A 142 -16.63 10.24 -25.26
C THR A 142 -17.01 9.39 -26.45
N LEU A 143 -16.11 9.37 -27.44
CA LEU A 143 -16.33 8.84 -28.78
C LEU A 143 -15.23 7.83 -29.13
N LYS A 144 -15.53 6.92 -30.05
CA LYS A 144 -14.57 5.99 -30.65
C LYS A 144 -14.82 5.81 -32.13
N ILE A 145 -13.83 5.29 -32.83
CA ILE A 145 -13.99 4.80 -34.21
C ILE A 145 -14.35 3.32 -34.12
N ASP A 146 -15.50 2.91 -34.64
CA ASP A 146 -15.90 1.51 -34.67
C ASP A 146 -15.15 0.71 -35.76
N ARG A 147 -15.42 -0.60 -35.85
CA ARG A 147 -14.80 -1.50 -36.83
C ARG A 147 -15.13 -1.14 -38.29
N ASN A 148 -16.12 -0.30 -38.52
CA ASN A 148 -16.54 0.16 -39.85
C ASN A 148 -15.98 1.57 -40.15
N GLY A 149 -15.03 2.07 -39.37
CA GLY A 149 -14.46 3.41 -39.56
C GLY A 149 -15.45 4.55 -39.28
N LYS A 150 -16.50 4.30 -38.48
CA LYS A 150 -17.51 5.32 -38.11
C LYS A 150 -17.30 5.84 -36.70
N LEU A 151 -17.46 7.14 -36.51
CA LEU A 151 -17.44 7.78 -35.19
C LEU A 151 -18.75 7.49 -34.46
N VAL A 152 -18.63 6.83 -33.31
CA VAL A 152 -19.76 6.44 -32.46
C VAL A 152 -19.50 6.82 -31.01
N PRO A 153 -20.53 7.20 -30.23
CA PRO A 153 -20.37 7.43 -28.81
C PRO A 153 -20.05 6.12 -28.10
N TRP A 154 -19.27 6.22 -27.02
CA TRP A 154 -19.13 5.11 -26.11
C TRP A 154 -20.48 4.82 -25.44
N ASP A 155 -20.97 3.61 -25.63
CA ASP A 155 -22.15 3.13 -24.93
C ASP A 155 -21.73 2.38 -23.66
N PHE A 156 -21.93 3.03 -22.52
CA PHE A 156 -21.73 2.45 -21.19
C PHE A 156 -23.02 1.83 -20.60
N ARG A 157 -24.16 1.97 -21.29
CA ARG A 157 -25.48 1.40 -20.91
C ARG A 157 -25.67 0.01 -21.50
N LYS A 158 -25.16 -0.24 -22.70
CA LYS A 158 -25.12 -1.59 -23.28
C LYS A 158 -24.21 -2.48 -22.43
N LYS A 159 -24.85 -3.42 -21.73
CA LYS A 159 -24.25 -4.65 -21.20
C LYS A 159 -23.78 -5.53 -22.37
N ASN A 160 -22.84 -5.07 -23.18
CA ASN A 160 -22.00 -5.98 -23.94
C ASN A 160 -21.04 -6.60 -22.94
N ALA A 161 -21.53 -7.66 -22.32
CA ALA A 161 -20.75 -8.61 -21.57
C ALA A 161 -19.76 -9.29 -22.53
N GLN A 162 -18.63 -8.63 -22.82
CA GLN A 162 -17.46 -9.32 -22.32
C GLN A 162 -17.59 -9.19 -20.82
N PRO A 163 -17.58 -10.29 -20.05
CA PRO A 163 -17.53 -10.15 -18.60
C PRO A 163 -16.45 -9.11 -18.35
N LYS A 164 -16.78 -8.02 -17.64
CA LYS A 164 -15.72 -7.31 -16.93
C LYS A 164 -15.04 -8.45 -16.19
N LYS A 165 -13.88 -8.93 -16.66
CA LYS A 165 -13.01 -9.69 -15.79
C LYS A 165 -12.92 -8.74 -14.61
N GLY A 166 -13.34 -9.20 -13.44
CA GLY A 166 -13.15 -8.43 -12.23
C GLY A 166 -11.69 -8.00 -12.12
N PRO A 167 -11.30 -7.25 -11.07
CA PRO A 167 -9.88 -7.15 -10.74
C PRO A 167 -9.22 -8.52 -10.94
N TYR A 168 -8.13 -8.57 -11.74
CA TYR A 168 -7.54 -9.85 -12.13
C TYR A 168 -7.33 -10.69 -10.87
N ARG A 169 -7.84 -11.92 -10.85
CA ARG A 169 -7.68 -12.78 -9.69
C ARG A 169 -6.76 -13.92 -10.05
N PHE A 170 -5.80 -14.21 -9.19
CA PHE A 170 -5.08 -15.46 -9.32
C PHE A 170 -6.07 -16.63 -9.19
N PRO A 171 -5.93 -17.69 -10.01
CA PRO A 171 -6.81 -18.85 -9.91
C PRO A 171 -6.57 -19.52 -8.55
N LEU A 172 -7.61 -19.77 -7.77
CA LEU A 172 -7.46 -20.50 -6.51
C LEU A 172 -7.14 -21.97 -6.82
N ALA A 173 -6.05 -22.47 -6.27
CA ALA A 173 -5.70 -23.88 -6.35
C ALA A 173 -6.10 -24.62 -5.06
N THR A 174 -6.26 -25.94 -5.16
CA THR A 174 -6.56 -26.81 -4.02
C THR A 174 -5.38 -27.67 -3.58
N LYS A 175 -4.30 -27.69 -4.38
CA LYS A 175 -3.07 -28.46 -4.13
C LYS A 175 -1.85 -27.59 -4.36
N VAL A 176 -0.83 -27.81 -3.54
CA VAL A 176 0.48 -27.18 -3.69
C VAL A 176 1.16 -27.73 -4.94
N ARG A 177 1.81 -26.84 -5.70
CA ARG A 177 2.66 -27.21 -6.84
C ARG A 177 3.80 -28.14 -6.40
N SER A 178 4.09 -29.17 -7.19
CA SER A 178 5.22 -30.07 -6.95
C SER A 178 6.57 -29.41 -7.28
N ASN A 179 7.66 -29.95 -6.74
CA ASN A 179 9.04 -29.60 -7.08
C ASN A 179 9.44 -28.13 -6.83
N LEU A 180 8.80 -27.45 -5.88
CA LEU A 180 9.11 -26.05 -5.56
C LEU A 180 10.52 -25.83 -4.97
N ASP A 181 11.08 -26.86 -4.34
CA ASP A 181 12.37 -26.81 -3.64
C ASP A 181 13.57 -27.23 -4.54
N GLN A 182 13.37 -27.44 -5.85
CA GLN A 182 14.48 -27.74 -6.77
C GLN A 182 15.43 -26.55 -6.89
N THR A 183 16.65 -26.66 -6.35
CA THR A 183 17.66 -25.60 -6.38
C THR A 183 18.15 -25.28 -7.79
N LEU A 184 18.39 -24.01 -8.07
CA LEU A 184 19.01 -23.50 -9.28
C LEU A 184 20.49 -23.21 -9.02
N THR A 185 21.37 -23.72 -9.87
CA THR A 185 22.80 -23.41 -9.81
C THR A 185 23.07 -22.07 -10.50
N VAL A 186 23.71 -21.16 -9.79
CA VAL A 186 24.18 -19.87 -10.32
C VAL A 186 25.69 -19.77 -10.18
N SER A 187 26.36 -19.21 -11.18
CA SER A 187 27.82 -19.05 -11.16
C SER A 187 28.28 -17.84 -10.36
N HIS A 188 27.41 -16.84 -10.17
CA HIS A 188 27.68 -15.62 -9.43
C HIS A 188 26.42 -15.07 -8.80
N ILE A 189 26.50 -14.73 -7.50
CA ILE A 189 25.47 -13.99 -6.77
C ILE A 189 25.92 -12.52 -6.71
N PRO A 190 25.17 -11.59 -7.33
CA PRO A 190 25.54 -10.17 -7.34
C PRO A 190 25.68 -9.57 -5.95
N ALA A 191 26.76 -8.82 -5.74
CA ALA A 191 27.04 -8.08 -4.52
C ALA A 191 26.97 -6.55 -4.75
N LEU A 192 27.23 -5.77 -3.71
CA LEU A 192 27.31 -4.32 -3.82
C LEU A 192 28.24 -3.90 -4.97
N HIS A 193 27.80 -2.94 -5.78
CA HIS A 193 28.45 -2.42 -6.99
C HIS A 193 28.40 -3.29 -8.24
N ASP A 194 27.92 -4.54 -8.15
CA ASP A 194 27.65 -5.34 -9.34
C ASP A 194 26.48 -4.78 -10.16
N SER A 195 26.45 -5.17 -11.43
CA SER A 195 25.33 -4.90 -12.33
C SER A 195 24.46 -6.14 -12.49
N VAL A 196 23.16 -5.91 -12.52
CA VAL A 196 22.14 -6.91 -12.79
C VAL A 196 21.30 -6.49 -13.98
N TYR A 197 20.58 -7.44 -14.58
CA TYR A 197 19.71 -7.18 -15.72
C TYR A 197 18.25 -7.52 -15.40
N SER A 198 17.34 -6.64 -15.79
CA SER A 198 15.89 -6.89 -15.80
C SER A 198 15.36 -6.63 -17.21
N LYS A 199 14.40 -7.44 -17.66
CA LYS A 199 13.80 -7.29 -18.98
C LYS A 199 13.09 -5.95 -19.15
N ARG A 200 12.44 -5.46 -18.09
CA ARG A 200 11.66 -4.22 -18.07
C ARG A 200 12.51 -2.97 -17.81
N PHE A 201 13.56 -3.08 -17.00
CA PHE A 201 14.33 -1.93 -16.53
C PHE A 201 15.77 -1.88 -17.05
N GLY A 202 16.20 -2.85 -17.86
CA GLY A 202 17.53 -2.91 -18.44
C GLY A 202 18.60 -3.27 -17.41
N HIS A 203 19.83 -2.83 -17.67
CA HIS A 203 20.94 -3.01 -16.75
C HIS A 203 20.87 -2.00 -15.60
N LEU A 204 21.03 -2.49 -14.38
CA LEU A 204 20.98 -1.68 -13.17
C LEU A 204 22.19 -2.01 -12.28
N ARG A 205 22.88 -0.98 -11.79
CA ARG A 205 23.92 -1.13 -10.77
C ARG A 205 23.35 -1.14 -9.36
N LEU A 206 23.84 -2.04 -8.52
CA LEU A 206 23.54 -2.10 -7.09
C LEU A 206 24.41 -1.05 -6.36
N ILE A 207 23.79 0.02 -5.84
CA ILE A 207 24.53 1.19 -5.34
C ILE A 207 24.63 1.25 -3.81
N LYS A 208 23.72 0.59 -3.09
CA LYS A 208 23.70 0.58 -1.62
C LYS A 208 23.07 -0.69 -1.10
N GLN A 209 23.66 -1.32 -0.09
CA GLN A 209 23.00 -2.40 0.65
C GLN A 209 22.13 -1.79 1.77
N ILE A 210 20.84 -2.11 1.76
CA ILE A 210 19.85 -1.61 2.73
C ILE A 210 19.70 -2.60 3.89
N GLY A 211 19.83 -3.89 3.61
CA GLY A 211 19.72 -4.93 4.62
C GLY A 211 20.12 -6.30 4.11
N SER A 212 20.25 -7.24 5.05
CA SER A 212 20.51 -8.65 4.81
C SER A 212 19.56 -9.49 5.65
N GLY A 213 19.00 -10.55 5.06
CA GLY A 213 18.09 -11.47 5.72
C GLY A 213 18.51 -12.94 5.53
N GLY A 214 17.72 -13.87 6.06
CA GLY A 214 17.98 -15.31 5.93
C GLY A 214 17.93 -15.79 4.47
N GLU A 215 17.06 -15.20 3.65
CA GLU A 215 16.83 -15.64 2.27
C GLU A 215 17.58 -14.83 1.21
N GLY A 216 18.04 -13.62 1.53
CA GLY A 216 18.55 -12.70 0.54
C GLY A 216 19.01 -11.36 1.11
N ASP A 217 19.70 -10.61 0.26
CA ASP A 217 20.20 -9.27 0.51
C ASP A 217 19.37 -8.25 -0.27
N ILE A 218 19.17 -7.08 0.34
CA ILE A 218 18.35 -6.00 -0.21
C ILE A 218 19.26 -4.84 -0.60
N PHE A 219 19.20 -4.45 -1.87
CA PHE A 219 20.00 -3.37 -2.44
C PHE A 219 19.14 -2.27 -3.03
N GLU A 220 19.62 -1.04 -2.98
CA GLU A 220 19.13 0.07 -3.79
C GLU A 220 19.83 0.05 -5.15
N THR A 221 19.08 0.23 -6.24
CA THR A 221 19.61 0.38 -7.60
C THR A 221 19.77 1.84 -7.99
N GLU A 222 20.56 2.12 -9.03
CA GLU A 222 20.81 3.49 -9.50
C GLU A 222 19.57 4.26 -9.97
N ASN A 223 18.49 3.56 -10.32
CA ASN A 223 17.20 4.17 -10.69
C ASN A 223 16.21 4.29 -9.52
N GLY A 224 16.65 4.02 -8.28
CA GLY A 224 15.84 4.17 -7.06
C GLY A 224 14.91 3.00 -6.73
N LEU A 225 14.90 1.93 -7.54
CA LEU A 225 14.22 0.68 -7.20
C LEU A 225 15.00 -0.10 -6.13
N ILE A 226 14.31 -1.05 -5.51
CA ILE A 226 14.92 -1.99 -4.58
C ILE A 226 15.07 -3.34 -5.26
N CYS A 227 16.26 -3.92 -5.16
CA CYS A 227 16.58 -5.24 -5.66
C CYS A 227 16.78 -6.20 -4.50
N LYS A 228 15.97 -7.26 -4.41
CA LYS A 228 16.22 -8.41 -3.53
C LYS A 228 17.01 -9.44 -4.31
N ILE A 229 18.23 -9.73 -3.86
CA ILE A 229 19.09 -10.80 -4.40
C ILE A 229 19.03 -11.97 -3.43
N TYR A 230 18.66 -13.15 -3.91
CA TYR A 230 18.56 -14.33 -3.06
C TYR A 230 19.93 -14.95 -2.77
N LYS A 231 20.04 -15.58 -1.60
CA LYS A 231 21.17 -16.46 -1.27
C LYS A 231 21.06 -17.77 -2.03
N GLU A 232 22.19 -18.44 -2.22
CA GLU A 232 22.30 -19.67 -3.03
C GLU A 232 21.25 -20.73 -2.67
N LYS A 233 21.09 -21.02 -1.37
CA LYS A 233 20.11 -22.02 -0.85
C LYS A 233 18.65 -21.65 -1.10
N ALA A 234 18.38 -20.40 -1.47
CA ALA A 234 17.05 -19.86 -1.65
C ALA A 234 16.69 -19.66 -3.13
N LEU A 235 17.63 -19.94 -4.05
CA LEU A 235 17.40 -19.95 -5.49
C LEU A 235 16.80 -21.28 -5.91
N THR A 236 15.49 -21.33 -6.13
CA THR A 236 14.78 -22.54 -6.57
C THR A 236 13.93 -22.30 -7.80
N GLN A 237 13.66 -23.36 -8.57
CA GLN A 237 12.77 -23.30 -9.73
C GLN A 237 11.36 -22.84 -9.32
N GLY A 238 10.85 -23.33 -8.18
CA GLY A 238 9.55 -22.90 -7.66
C GLY A 238 9.47 -21.41 -7.37
N ARG A 239 10.56 -20.80 -6.92
CA ARG A 239 10.63 -19.36 -6.67
C ARG A 239 10.68 -18.55 -7.95
N LEU A 240 11.45 -19.00 -8.95
CA LEU A 240 11.47 -18.40 -10.28
C LEU A 240 10.06 -18.44 -10.91
N ASP A 241 9.42 -19.60 -10.93
CA ASP A 241 8.07 -19.78 -11.47
C ASP A 241 7.04 -18.88 -10.76
N LYS A 242 7.12 -18.80 -9.43
CA LYS A 242 6.26 -17.95 -8.62
C LYS A 242 6.46 -16.47 -8.98
N LEU A 243 7.71 -16.02 -9.06
CA LEU A 243 8.01 -14.63 -9.42
C LEU A 243 7.58 -14.30 -10.84
N GLN A 244 7.75 -15.21 -11.81
CA GLN A 244 7.21 -15.03 -13.17
C GLN A 244 5.69 -14.85 -13.13
N ARG A 245 5.00 -15.62 -12.28
CA ARG A 245 3.57 -15.48 -12.08
C ARG A 245 3.21 -14.17 -11.38
N MET A 246 3.95 -13.75 -10.36
CA MET A 246 3.73 -12.47 -9.66
C MET A 246 3.94 -11.26 -10.57
N THR A 247 5.03 -11.24 -11.36
CA THR A 247 5.36 -10.10 -12.25
C THR A 247 4.46 -10.01 -13.48
N SER A 248 3.75 -11.09 -13.83
CA SER A 248 2.69 -11.05 -14.86
C SER A 248 1.46 -10.24 -14.43
N PHE A 249 1.33 -9.95 -13.14
CA PHE A 249 0.26 -9.15 -12.55
C PHE A 249 0.84 -7.87 -11.94
N THR A 250 0.24 -6.72 -12.26
CA THR A 250 0.64 -5.44 -11.68
C THR A 250 -0.25 -5.10 -10.49
N VAL A 251 0.36 -4.90 -9.33
CA VAL A 251 -0.32 -4.30 -8.17
C VAL A 251 -0.29 -2.77 -8.31
N HIS A 252 -1.49 -2.16 -8.36
CA HIS A 252 -1.63 -0.70 -8.46
C HIS A 252 -1.82 -0.01 -7.10
N GLN A 253 -2.06 -0.79 -6.05
CA GLN A 253 -2.23 -0.26 -4.69
C GLN A 253 -0.88 0.22 -4.15
N ALA A 254 -0.74 1.54 -3.99
CA ALA A 254 0.47 2.15 -3.45
C ALA A 254 0.85 1.56 -2.09
N GLY A 255 2.15 1.46 -1.82
CA GLY A 255 2.69 0.91 -0.57
C GLY A 255 2.78 -0.63 -0.54
N ILE A 256 2.16 -1.37 -1.46
CA ILE A 256 2.45 -2.80 -1.58
C ILE A 256 3.71 -2.95 -2.45
N CYS A 257 4.85 -3.30 -1.84
CA CYS A 257 6.12 -3.50 -2.55
C CYS A 257 6.11 -4.84 -3.30
N TRP A 258 5.27 -4.94 -4.33
CA TRP A 258 5.09 -6.11 -5.18
C TRP A 258 6.28 -6.31 -6.13
N PRO A 259 6.64 -7.56 -6.50
CA PRO A 259 7.66 -7.81 -7.51
C PRO A 259 7.27 -7.18 -8.85
N LYS A 260 8.15 -6.33 -9.39
CA LYS A 260 7.95 -5.62 -10.66
C LYS A 260 8.57 -6.33 -11.85
N ASP A 261 9.74 -6.94 -11.65
CA ASP A 261 10.41 -7.74 -12.66
C ASP A 261 11.45 -8.66 -12.02
N ILE A 262 11.82 -9.70 -12.76
CA ILE A 262 12.86 -10.64 -12.38
C ILE A 262 14.23 -10.05 -12.71
N VAL A 263 15.22 -10.41 -11.89
CA VAL A 263 16.60 -9.96 -12.02
C VAL A 263 17.52 -11.13 -12.35
N LEU A 264 18.36 -10.91 -13.35
CA LEU A 264 19.37 -11.84 -13.83
C LEU A 264 20.79 -11.32 -13.55
N ASN A 265 21.73 -12.23 -13.32
CA ASN A 265 23.15 -11.91 -13.29
C ASN A 265 23.72 -11.70 -14.72
N LYS A 266 25.02 -11.41 -14.83
CA LYS A 266 25.70 -11.17 -16.12
C LYS A 266 25.66 -12.38 -17.06
N GLN A 267 25.47 -13.58 -16.52
CA GLN A 267 25.37 -14.84 -17.26
C GLN A 267 23.92 -15.16 -17.66
N GLY A 268 22.96 -14.27 -17.40
CA GLY A 268 21.55 -14.47 -17.72
C GLY A 268 20.83 -15.40 -16.75
N GLN A 269 21.41 -15.70 -15.59
CA GLN A 269 20.84 -16.61 -14.59
C GLN A 269 19.99 -15.86 -13.57
N PHE A 270 18.87 -16.44 -13.17
CA PHE A 270 17.98 -15.88 -12.15
C PHE A 270 18.67 -15.72 -10.80
N VAL A 271 18.59 -14.53 -10.22
CA VAL A 271 19.19 -14.21 -8.91
C VAL A 271 18.27 -13.45 -7.96
N GLY A 272 17.18 -12.87 -8.43
CA GLY A 272 16.37 -11.99 -7.60
C GLY A 272 15.22 -11.31 -8.32
N TYR A 273 14.70 -10.24 -7.72
CA TYR A 273 13.64 -9.41 -8.31
C TYR A 273 13.76 -7.94 -7.90
N LEU A 274 13.09 -7.07 -8.66
CA LEU A 274 12.94 -5.64 -8.38
C LEU A 274 11.58 -5.32 -7.75
N MET A 275 11.54 -4.35 -6.85
CA MET A 275 10.33 -3.83 -6.23
C MET A 275 10.45 -2.33 -5.91
N ASP A 276 9.33 -1.72 -5.51
CA ASP A 276 9.32 -0.33 -5.05
C ASP A 276 9.99 -0.15 -3.69
N LYS A 277 10.57 1.03 -3.50
CA LYS A 277 11.16 1.44 -2.22
C LYS A 277 10.07 1.73 -1.19
N ALA A 278 10.15 1.04 -0.06
CA ALA A 278 9.31 1.31 1.10
C ALA A 278 9.85 2.48 1.93
N LYS A 279 8.96 3.14 2.66
CA LYS A 279 9.30 4.21 3.62
C LYS A 279 8.74 3.87 5.01
N GLY A 280 9.21 4.60 6.01
CA GLY A 280 8.76 4.45 7.39
C GLY A 280 9.52 3.41 8.19
N GLU A 281 9.01 3.12 9.39
CA GLU A 281 9.62 2.21 10.35
C GLU A 281 8.77 0.95 10.54
N ARG A 282 9.39 -0.18 10.86
CA ARG A 282 8.67 -1.44 11.09
C ARG A 282 7.63 -1.27 12.20
N MET A 283 6.39 -1.73 11.98
CA MET A 283 5.29 -1.64 12.93
C MET A 283 5.68 -2.26 14.29
N GLN A 284 6.31 -3.43 14.26
CA GLN A 284 6.77 -4.14 15.45
C GLN A 284 7.64 -3.27 16.38
N THR A 285 8.52 -2.42 15.81
CA THR A 285 9.50 -1.63 16.57
C THR A 285 9.16 -0.14 16.68
N SER A 286 8.02 0.29 16.13
CA SER A 286 7.57 1.70 16.18
C SER A 286 6.34 1.90 17.06
N ILE A 287 5.39 0.95 17.06
CA ILE A 287 4.09 1.19 17.73
C ILE A 287 3.69 0.13 18.78
N PHE A 288 4.35 -1.02 18.83
CA PHE A 288 3.93 -2.14 19.70
C PHE A 288 4.49 -2.13 21.12
N ALA A 289 5.31 -1.14 21.46
CA ALA A 289 5.73 -0.89 22.83
C ALA A 289 5.26 0.51 23.25
N LYS A 290 4.52 0.61 24.37
CA LYS A 290 3.95 1.87 24.86
C LYS A 290 4.99 3.02 24.93
N PRO A 291 6.18 2.85 25.53
CA PRO A 291 7.16 3.94 25.59
C PRO A 291 7.66 4.38 24.20
N VAL A 292 7.77 3.42 23.28
CA VAL A 292 8.25 3.67 21.92
C VAL A 292 7.18 4.40 21.09
N LEU A 293 5.93 3.93 21.17
CA LEU A 293 4.79 4.56 20.51
C LEU A 293 4.66 6.04 20.94
N LEU A 294 4.66 6.30 22.24
CA LEU A 294 4.55 7.67 22.78
C LEU A 294 5.76 8.55 22.42
N LYS A 295 6.95 7.97 22.26
CA LYS A 295 8.17 8.71 21.89
C LYS A 295 8.20 9.04 20.39
N LYS A 296 7.86 8.07 19.54
CA LYS A 296 7.98 8.19 18.08
C LYS A 296 6.77 8.88 17.44
N HIS A 297 5.62 8.75 18.08
CA HIS A 297 4.36 9.32 17.61
C HIS A 297 3.67 10.09 18.75
N PRO A 298 4.27 11.20 19.23
CA PRO A 298 3.77 11.93 20.40
C PRO A 298 2.36 12.50 20.18
N ASP A 299 2.01 12.84 18.94
CA ASP A 299 0.71 13.42 18.57
C ASP A 299 -0.36 12.36 18.29
N TRP A 300 0.00 11.07 18.34
CA TRP A 300 -0.97 10.02 18.06
C TRP A 300 -1.95 9.85 19.21
N THR A 301 -3.19 9.66 18.81
CA THR A 301 -4.34 9.36 19.67
C THR A 301 -4.99 8.06 19.20
N ARG A 302 -6.05 7.60 19.88
CA ARG A 302 -6.77 6.38 19.50
C ARG A 302 -7.22 6.41 18.04
N ARG A 303 -7.73 7.54 17.54
CA ARG A 303 -8.17 7.67 16.14
C ARG A 303 -7.07 7.39 15.14
N HIS A 304 -5.82 7.72 15.46
CA HIS A 304 -4.67 7.45 14.61
C HIS A 304 -4.39 5.94 14.51
N LEU A 305 -4.52 5.20 15.62
CA LEU A 305 -4.43 3.73 15.57
C LEU A 305 -5.59 3.08 14.82
N VAL A 306 -6.81 3.61 14.97
CA VAL A 306 -7.98 3.13 14.20
C VAL A 306 -7.80 3.41 12.70
N GLN A 307 -7.32 4.60 12.34
CA GLN A 307 -7.02 4.98 10.96
C GLN A 307 -5.90 4.12 10.37
N LEU A 308 -4.84 3.84 11.13
CA LEU A 308 -3.78 2.92 10.74
C LEU A 308 -4.33 1.53 10.44
N GLY A 309 -5.23 1.03 11.30
CA GLY A 309 -5.93 -0.23 11.08
C GLY A 309 -6.71 -0.24 9.76
N LEU A 310 -7.47 0.83 9.47
CA LEU A 310 -8.21 0.98 8.21
C LEU A 310 -7.28 0.98 6.99
N THR A 311 -6.23 1.78 7.00
CA THR A 311 -5.25 1.88 5.90
C THR A 311 -4.57 0.54 5.60
N ILE A 312 -4.30 -0.26 6.63
CA ILE A 312 -3.76 -1.61 6.48
C ILE A 312 -4.81 -2.56 5.91
N LEU A 313 -6.03 -2.54 6.47
CA LEU A 313 -7.13 -3.40 6.00
C LEU A 313 -7.50 -3.14 4.54
N GLU A 314 -7.45 -1.89 4.08
CA GLU A 314 -7.68 -1.55 2.67
C GLU A 314 -6.67 -2.21 1.73
N LYS A 315 -5.38 -2.28 2.14
CA LYS A 315 -4.34 -2.99 1.36
C LYS A 315 -4.54 -4.50 1.40
N ILE A 316 -4.89 -5.05 2.56
CA ILE A 316 -5.20 -6.48 2.71
C ILE A 316 -6.41 -6.84 1.85
N LYS A 317 -7.47 -6.02 1.88
CA LYS A 317 -8.65 -6.19 1.04
C LYS A 317 -8.28 -6.19 -0.43
N TYR A 318 -7.46 -5.23 -0.87
CA TYR A 318 -6.97 -5.19 -2.25
C TYR A 318 -6.31 -6.53 -2.62
N LEU A 319 -5.44 -7.08 -1.78
CA LEU A 319 -4.80 -8.38 -2.04
C LEU A 319 -5.82 -9.52 -2.11
N HIS A 320 -6.76 -9.58 -1.16
CA HIS A 320 -7.79 -10.61 -1.12
C HIS A 320 -8.72 -10.56 -2.35
N ASP A 321 -9.10 -9.35 -2.81
CA ASP A 321 -9.93 -9.14 -3.99
C ASP A 321 -9.27 -9.67 -5.29
N HIS A 322 -7.94 -9.88 -5.27
CA HIS A 322 -7.13 -10.45 -6.34
C HIS A 322 -6.69 -11.91 -6.06
N HIS A 323 -7.26 -12.56 -5.04
CA HIS A 323 -6.90 -13.90 -4.58
C HIS A 323 -5.43 -14.08 -4.17
N ILE A 324 -4.87 -13.06 -3.53
CA ILE A 324 -3.55 -13.11 -2.92
C ILE A 324 -3.74 -13.24 -1.41
N ILE A 325 -3.13 -14.27 -0.83
CA ILE A 325 -3.13 -14.52 0.62
C ILE A 325 -1.74 -14.14 1.14
N ILE A 326 -1.64 -13.25 2.12
CA ILE A 326 -0.34 -12.85 2.72
C ILE A 326 0.29 -14.08 3.40
N GLY A 327 -0.52 -14.83 4.14
CA GLY A 327 -0.16 -16.11 4.74
C GLY A 327 0.71 -16.01 6.00
N ASP A 328 1.65 -15.07 6.04
CA ASP A 328 2.42 -14.67 7.22
C ASP A 328 2.23 -13.17 7.50
N ILE A 329 1.05 -12.80 7.99
CA ILE A 329 0.85 -11.43 8.48
C ILE A 329 1.83 -11.21 9.63
N ASN A 330 2.82 -10.37 9.37
CA ASN A 330 3.93 -10.13 10.27
C ASN A 330 4.19 -8.61 10.41
N PRO A 331 4.02 -8.03 11.60
CA PRO A 331 4.30 -6.62 11.88
C PRO A 331 5.74 -6.18 11.59
N CYS A 332 6.69 -7.11 11.44
CA CYS A 332 8.05 -6.79 10.97
C CYS A 332 8.10 -6.43 9.48
N ASN A 333 7.12 -6.91 8.70
CA ASN A 333 7.00 -6.71 7.24
C ASN A 333 6.00 -5.61 6.87
N ILE A 334 5.52 -4.84 7.86
CA ILE A 334 4.66 -3.68 7.68
C ILE A 334 5.44 -2.45 8.15
N LEU A 335 5.73 -1.51 7.26
CA LEU A 335 6.43 -0.26 7.58
C LEU A 335 5.42 0.89 7.63
N ILE A 336 5.52 1.71 8.66
CA ILE A 336 4.61 2.82 8.95
C ILE A 336 5.40 4.11 8.74
N GLN A 337 4.99 4.91 7.74
CA GLN A 337 5.45 6.28 7.61
C GLN A 337 4.56 7.21 8.45
N ASN A 338 3.24 7.01 8.38
CA ASN A 338 2.22 7.63 9.25
C ASN A 338 0.95 6.75 9.23
N GLU A 339 -0.13 7.18 9.88
CA GLU A 339 -1.37 6.42 10.01
C GLU A 339 -2.14 6.21 8.69
N ARG A 340 -1.78 6.92 7.61
CA ARG A 340 -2.38 6.82 6.26
C ARG A 340 -1.42 6.31 5.19
N GLU A 341 -0.13 6.26 5.49
CA GLU A 341 0.91 5.83 4.57
C GLU A 341 1.70 4.64 5.16
N VAL A 342 1.36 3.46 4.66
CA VAL A 342 1.90 2.16 5.10
C VAL A 342 2.46 1.40 3.92
N TYR A 343 3.54 0.66 4.16
CA TYR A 343 4.19 -0.18 3.17
C TYR A 343 4.24 -1.65 3.59
N PHE A 344 3.89 -2.56 2.69
CA PHE A 344 4.05 -4.00 2.86
C PHE A 344 5.30 -4.44 2.09
N VAL A 345 6.25 -5.04 2.79
CA VAL A 345 7.49 -5.58 2.23
C VAL A 345 7.49 -7.11 2.30
N ASP A 346 8.49 -7.73 1.66
CA ASP A 346 8.67 -9.19 1.64
C ASP A 346 7.46 -9.94 1.05
N THR A 347 6.89 -9.34 -0.01
CA THR A 347 5.66 -9.79 -0.67
C THR A 347 5.87 -11.04 -1.52
N ASP A 348 7.12 -11.42 -1.83
CA ASP A 348 7.47 -12.64 -2.57
C ASP A 348 7.16 -13.93 -1.79
N SER A 349 6.92 -13.82 -0.49
CA SER A 349 6.45 -14.93 0.34
C SER A 349 4.96 -15.21 0.18
N TYR A 350 4.15 -14.26 -0.30
CA TYR A 350 2.68 -14.35 -0.29
C TYR A 350 2.17 -15.52 -1.12
N GLN A 351 1.10 -16.16 -0.68
CA GLN A 351 0.46 -17.25 -1.40
C GLN A 351 -0.32 -16.70 -2.60
N ILE A 352 -0.03 -17.26 -3.76
CA ILE A 352 -0.76 -17.01 -5.00
C ILE A 352 -0.97 -18.34 -5.74
N ALA A 353 -2.15 -18.52 -6.33
CA ALA A 353 -2.47 -19.73 -7.07
C ALA A 353 -2.10 -21.04 -6.32
N ASP A 354 -1.21 -21.85 -6.90
CA ASP A 354 -0.67 -23.12 -6.40
C ASP A 354 0.64 -22.97 -5.61
N PHE A 355 1.10 -21.74 -5.38
CA PHE A 355 2.32 -21.44 -4.61
C PHE A 355 1.98 -21.07 -3.16
N PRO A 356 2.29 -21.92 -2.16
CA PRO A 356 2.01 -21.64 -0.77
C PRO A 356 2.92 -20.52 -0.22
N CYS A 357 2.49 -19.92 0.90
CA CYS A 357 3.36 -19.12 1.76
C CYS A 357 4.05 -20.07 2.76
N PRO A 358 5.38 -20.25 2.70
CA PRO A 358 6.09 -21.33 3.41
C PRO A 358 6.37 -21.03 4.89
N VAL A 359 6.10 -19.82 5.35
CA VAL A 359 6.40 -19.34 6.70
C VAL A 359 5.11 -18.93 7.41
N GLY A 360 5.17 -18.77 8.73
CA GLY A 360 4.04 -18.31 9.52
C GLY A 360 4.44 -17.96 10.95
N THR A 361 3.82 -16.92 11.49
CA THR A 361 4.03 -16.45 12.85
C THR A 361 2.96 -17.04 13.79
N VAL A 362 3.37 -17.62 14.91
CA VAL A 362 2.49 -18.36 15.85
C VAL A 362 1.25 -17.56 16.25
N ASN A 363 1.41 -16.31 16.66
CA ASN A 363 0.30 -15.47 17.12
C ASN A 363 -0.75 -15.18 16.03
N PHE A 364 -0.34 -15.22 14.76
CA PHE A 364 -1.19 -14.96 13.59
C PHE A 364 -1.69 -16.25 12.93
N THR A 365 -1.23 -17.42 13.40
CA THR A 365 -1.60 -18.71 12.82
C THR A 365 -2.94 -19.18 13.41
N ALA A 366 -3.90 -19.53 12.55
CA ALA A 366 -5.20 -19.99 13.00
C ALA A 366 -5.11 -21.32 13.80
N PRO A 367 -5.99 -21.56 14.79
CA PRO A 367 -5.95 -22.73 15.69
C PRO A 367 -5.74 -24.07 14.98
N GLU A 368 -6.48 -24.30 13.89
CA GLU A 368 -6.54 -25.54 13.09
C GLU A 368 -5.27 -25.84 12.27
N ILE A 369 -4.37 -24.86 12.12
CA ILE A 369 -3.11 -25.00 11.36
C ILE A 369 -1.86 -24.74 12.21
N GLN A 370 -2.01 -24.62 13.54
CA GLN A 370 -0.89 -24.51 14.47
C GLN A 370 0.02 -25.74 14.43
N GLY A 371 1.32 -25.51 14.24
CA GLY A 371 2.35 -26.57 14.19
C GLY A 371 2.38 -27.38 12.89
N LYS A 372 1.60 -26.99 11.86
CA LYS A 372 1.67 -27.63 10.54
C LYS A 372 2.82 -27.06 9.70
N ASN A 373 3.36 -27.88 8.81
CA ASN A 373 4.33 -27.43 7.82
C ASN A 373 3.64 -26.62 6.73
N PHE A 374 3.88 -25.31 6.66
CA PHE A 374 3.21 -24.42 5.71
C PHE A 374 3.61 -24.64 4.24
N LYS A 375 4.68 -25.40 3.97
CA LYS A 375 5.02 -25.81 2.60
C LYS A 375 4.07 -26.89 2.05
N SER A 376 3.39 -27.65 2.90
CA SER A 376 2.64 -28.84 2.46
C SER A 376 1.18 -28.59 2.10
N PHE A 377 0.64 -27.38 2.32
CA PHE A 377 -0.75 -27.06 2.03
C PHE A 377 -0.96 -25.59 1.63
N LEU A 378 -2.08 -25.31 0.98
CA LEU A 378 -2.53 -23.95 0.66
C LEU A 378 -3.45 -23.45 1.78
N ARG A 379 -3.19 -22.24 2.30
CA ARG A 379 -4.08 -21.60 3.26
C ARG A 379 -5.38 -21.16 2.59
N THR A 380 -6.46 -21.12 3.35
CA THR A 380 -7.75 -20.52 2.94
C THR A 380 -7.84 -19.08 3.45
N PHE A 381 -8.81 -18.32 2.93
CA PHE A 381 -9.14 -17.01 3.48
C PHE A 381 -9.57 -17.06 4.94
N ASP A 382 -10.20 -18.15 5.39
CA ASP A 382 -10.55 -18.31 6.81
C ASP A 382 -9.34 -18.34 7.74
N HIS A 383 -8.23 -18.96 7.31
CA HIS A 383 -6.97 -18.89 8.06
C HIS A 383 -6.47 -17.44 8.15
N GLU A 384 -6.61 -16.68 7.05
CA GLU A 384 -6.15 -15.30 6.98
C GLU A 384 -7.05 -14.33 7.75
N TYR A 385 -8.37 -14.54 7.78
CA TYR A 385 -9.29 -13.73 8.57
C TYR A 385 -8.98 -13.78 10.07
N PHE A 386 -8.51 -14.93 10.57
CA PHE A 386 -7.98 -15.01 11.93
C PHE A 386 -6.73 -14.12 12.10
N ALA A 387 -5.77 -14.21 11.17
CA ALA A 387 -4.55 -13.41 11.20
C ALA A 387 -4.85 -11.89 11.12
N VAL A 388 -5.81 -11.49 10.28
CA VAL A 388 -6.30 -10.11 10.15
C VAL A 388 -6.90 -9.63 11.47
N ALA A 389 -7.78 -10.42 12.10
CA ALA A 389 -8.35 -10.08 13.39
C ALA A 389 -7.25 -9.91 14.47
N THR A 390 -6.24 -10.80 14.49
CA THR A 390 -5.08 -10.68 15.38
C THR A 390 -4.33 -9.38 15.15
N LEU A 391 -4.08 -8.99 13.89
CA LEU A 391 -3.41 -7.74 13.57
C LEU A 391 -4.21 -6.53 14.06
N VAL A 392 -5.51 -6.48 13.75
CA VAL A 392 -6.39 -5.40 14.20
C VAL A 392 -6.42 -5.33 15.74
N PHE A 393 -6.46 -6.47 16.41
CA PHE A 393 -6.37 -6.53 17.87
C PHE A 393 -5.05 -5.94 18.39
N MET A 394 -3.92 -6.34 17.82
CA MET A 394 -2.59 -5.86 18.22
C MET A 394 -2.35 -4.38 17.89
N ILE A 395 -3.04 -3.81 16.90
CA ILE A 395 -3.06 -2.37 16.62
C ILE A 395 -3.88 -1.65 17.69
N LEU A 396 -5.10 -2.11 17.98
CA LEU A 396 -5.98 -1.47 18.96
C LEU A 396 -5.52 -1.67 20.41
N LEU A 397 -4.81 -2.75 20.71
CA LEU A 397 -4.15 -3.01 21.98
C LEU A 397 -2.65 -3.10 21.70
N PRO A 398 -1.95 -1.95 21.53
CA PRO A 398 -0.62 -1.86 20.96
C PRO A 398 0.32 -2.99 21.41
N GLY A 399 0.66 -3.87 20.47
CA GLY A 399 1.61 -4.96 20.61
C GLY A 399 1.15 -6.17 21.42
N LYS A 400 -0.07 -6.18 21.96
CA LYS A 400 -0.54 -7.27 22.82
C LYS A 400 -1.28 -8.34 22.01
N PRO A 401 -0.78 -9.60 21.99
CA PRO A 401 -1.50 -10.68 21.32
C PRO A 401 -2.85 -10.98 21.99
N PRO A 402 -3.87 -11.43 21.24
CA PRO A 402 -5.21 -11.71 21.78
C PRO A 402 -5.22 -12.76 22.90
N PHE A 403 -4.41 -13.81 22.75
CA PHE A 403 -4.36 -14.96 23.67
C PHE A 403 -3.30 -14.83 24.77
N ALA A 404 -2.69 -13.65 24.93
CA ALA A 404 -1.79 -13.40 26.04
C ALA A 404 -2.62 -13.32 27.33
N GLN A 405 -2.35 -14.22 28.29
CA GLN A 405 -3.07 -14.31 29.57
C GLN A 405 -2.12 -14.61 30.74
N GLN A 406 -2.56 -14.35 31.98
CA GLN A 406 -1.80 -14.71 33.18
C GLN A 406 -1.90 -16.22 33.44
N GLY A 407 -0.75 -16.87 33.67
CA GLY A 407 -0.67 -18.31 33.97
C GLY A 407 -1.10 -19.23 32.81
N GLY A 408 -1.02 -18.76 31.56
CA GLY A 408 -1.32 -19.56 30.37
C GLY A 408 -0.16 -20.44 29.93
N GLY A 409 -0.44 -21.37 29.01
CA GLY A 409 0.58 -22.17 28.32
C GLY A 409 1.31 -21.39 27.25
N THR A 410 1.95 -22.09 26.32
CA THR A 410 2.58 -21.46 25.15
C THR A 410 1.54 -20.71 24.29
N PRO A 411 1.95 -19.69 23.51
CA PRO A 411 1.01 -18.98 22.63
C PRO A 411 0.21 -19.91 21.71
N ALA A 412 0.85 -20.94 21.16
CA ALA A 412 0.20 -21.92 20.30
C ALA A 412 -0.90 -22.72 21.02
N GLU A 413 -0.65 -23.15 22.26
CA GLU A 413 -1.64 -23.87 23.08
C GLU A 413 -2.81 -22.98 23.46
N ASN A 414 -2.55 -21.72 23.86
CA ASN A 414 -3.62 -20.79 24.21
C ASN A 414 -4.53 -20.50 22.99
N ILE A 415 -3.96 -20.41 21.79
CA ILE A 415 -4.71 -20.24 20.53
C ILE A 415 -5.52 -21.50 20.21
N LYS A 416 -4.90 -22.69 20.25
CA LYS A 416 -5.58 -23.97 19.98
C LYS A 416 -6.78 -24.22 20.89
N ASN A 417 -6.67 -23.82 22.16
CA ASN A 417 -7.70 -24.03 23.17
C ASN A 417 -8.68 -22.84 23.29
N HIS A 418 -8.63 -21.87 22.37
CA HIS A 418 -9.49 -20.67 22.36
C HIS A 418 -9.50 -19.90 23.71
N LEU A 419 -8.35 -19.84 24.38
CA LEU A 419 -8.21 -19.23 25.72
C LEU A 419 -8.08 -17.71 25.64
N PHE A 420 -9.10 -17.05 25.07
CA PHE A 420 -9.17 -15.60 24.98
C PHE A 420 -9.59 -15.00 26.34
N PRO A 421 -8.78 -14.13 26.96
CA PRO A 421 -8.96 -13.76 28.36
C PRO A 421 -9.81 -12.50 28.59
N TYR A 422 -10.20 -11.79 27.52
CA TYR A 422 -10.90 -10.51 27.65
C TYR A 422 -12.42 -10.72 27.73
N PRO A 423 -13.11 -10.03 28.65
CA PRO A 423 -14.52 -10.28 28.90
C PRO A 423 -15.45 -9.63 27.87
N LEU A 424 -16.59 -10.27 27.62
CA LEU A 424 -17.74 -9.68 26.93
C LEU A 424 -18.99 -9.89 27.79
N LYS A 425 -19.64 -8.80 28.19
CA LYS A 425 -20.75 -8.81 29.18
C LYS A 425 -20.29 -9.53 30.47
N ASP A 426 -21.09 -10.45 30.99
CA ASP A 426 -20.81 -11.19 32.24
C ASP A 426 -19.80 -12.33 32.06
N LYS A 427 -19.42 -12.67 30.82
CA LYS A 427 -18.44 -13.73 30.54
C LYS A 427 -17.03 -13.20 30.77
N SER A 428 -16.44 -13.53 31.91
CA SER A 428 -15.07 -13.13 32.28
C SER A 428 -14.27 -14.29 32.84
N THR A 429 -13.08 -14.52 32.31
CA THR A 429 -12.13 -15.50 32.87
C THR A 429 -11.28 -14.91 34.01
N LYS A 430 -11.32 -13.59 34.22
CA LYS A 430 -10.43 -12.83 35.13
C LYS A 430 -8.93 -13.02 34.86
N LYS A 431 -8.55 -13.55 33.69
CA LYS A 431 -7.15 -13.83 33.29
C LYS A 431 -6.54 -12.78 32.35
N ALA A 432 -7.26 -11.69 32.08
CA ALA A 432 -6.79 -10.61 31.23
C ALA A 432 -5.46 -10.05 31.78
N PRO A 433 -4.44 -9.83 30.94
CA PRO A 433 -3.14 -9.34 31.38
C PRO A 433 -3.23 -8.05 32.19
N ASP A 434 -2.43 -7.98 33.25
CA ASP A 434 -2.19 -6.73 33.95
C ASP A 434 -1.55 -5.67 33.03
N GLY A 435 -1.83 -4.40 33.36
CA GLY A 435 -1.34 -3.25 32.61
C GLY A 435 -2.44 -2.49 31.85
N PRO A 436 -2.06 -1.63 30.89
CA PRO A 436 -3.01 -0.71 30.24
C PRO A 436 -4.02 -1.41 29.32
N TRP A 437 -3.74 -2.64 28.87
CA TRP A 437 -4.55 -3.35 27.87
C TRP A 437 -5.97 -3.67 28.36
N ARG A 438 -6.17 -3.97 29.65
CA ARG A 438 -7.51 -4.17 30.22
C ARG A 438 -8.35 -2.89 30.22
N PHE A 439 -7.71 -1.74 30.41
CA PHE A 439 -8.35 -0.43 30.37
C PHE A 439 -8.71 -0.05 28.95
N ILE A 440 -7.79 -0.27 28.01
CA ILE A 440 -8.04 -0.13 26.57
C ILE A 440 -9.25 -0.97 26.15
N TRP A 441 -9.26 -2.26 26.50
CA TRP A 441 -10.37 -3.16 26.19
C TRP A 441 -11.71 -2.61 26.69
N SER A 442 -11.77 -2.13 27.94
CA SER A 442 -13.00 -1.57 28.51
C SER A 442 -13.53 -0.35 27.75
N HIS A 443 -12.63 0.42 27.12
CA HIS A 443 -12.95 1.62 26.34
C HIS A 443 -13.33 1.32 24.88
N LEU A 444 -13.06 0.12 24.37
CA LEU A 444 -13.45 -0.26 23.01
C LEU A 444 -14.99 -0.25 22.85
N PRO A 445 -15.52 0.17 21.68
CA PRO A 445 -16.93 0.06 21.37
C PRO A 445 -17.43 -1.38 21.47
N TYR A 446 -18.72 -1.54 21.80
CA TYR A 446 -19.33 -2.85 21.96
C TYR A 446 -19.18 -3.71 20.69
N ARG A 447 -19.51 -3.15 19.51
CA ARG A 447 -19.38 -3.85 18.21
C ARG A 447 -17.97 -4.37 17.95
N THR A 448 -16.95 -3.61 18.34
CA THR A 448 -15.54 -4.03 18.20
C THR A 448 -15.17 -5.15 19.17
N LYS A 449 -15.63 -5.08 20.43
CA LYS A 449 -15.42 -6.16 21.42
C LYS A 449 -16.11 -7.45 21.03
N GLU A 450 -17.35 -7.35 20.57
CA GLU A 450 -18.16 -8.48 20.11
C GLU A 450 -17.48 -9.18 18.93
N ALA A 451 -16.98 -8.42 17.94
CA ALA A 451 -16.24 -8.96 16.82
C ALA A 451 -14.99 -9.75 17.24
N PHE A 452 -14.17 -9.20 18.15
CA PHE A 452 -13.02 -9.93 18.68
C PHE A 452 -13.42 -11.18 19.46
N TYR A 453 -14.50 -11.11 20.23
CA TYR A 453 -14.99 -12.24 21.00
C TYR A 453 -15.47 -13.37 20.08
N GLN A 454 -16.22 -13.04 19.02
CA GLN A 454 -16.65 -13.99 17.99
C GLN A 454 -15.46 -14.72 17.36
N VAL A 455 -14.41 -13.98 16.98
CA VAL A 455 -13.22 -14.59 16.36
C VAL A 455 -12.42 -15.45 17.34
N PHE A 456 -12.11 -14.92 18.52
CA PHE A 456 -11.12 -15.56 19.41
C PHE A 456 -11.71 -16.53 20.43
N SER A 457 -12.97 -16.35 20.84
CA SER A 457 -13.67 -17.24 21.77
C SER A 457 -14.61 -18.21 21.06
N GLU A 458 -15.35 -17.74 20.05
CA GLU A 458 -16.39 -18.55 19.37
C GLU A 458 -15.90 -19.14 18.04
N ASN A 459 -14.64 -18.86 17.66
CA ASN A 459 -14.00 -19.32 16.44
C ASN A 459 -14.74 -18.92 15.14
N GLN A 460 -15.57 -17.88 15.18
CA GLN A 460 -16.32 -17.36 14.02
C GLN A 460 -15.47 -16.33 13.26
N ARG A 461 -15.17 -16.59 11.99
CA ARG A 461 -14.32 -15.71 11.17
C ARG A 461 -15.07 -14.42 10.79
N ILE A 462 -14.36 -13.30 10.83
CA ILE A 462 -14.83 -11.99 10.36
C ILE A 462 -13.94 -11.58 9.19
N SER A 463 -14.57 -11.32 8.05
CA SER A 463 -13.88 -10.93 6.82
C SER A 463 -13.23 -9.56 6.95
N THR A 464 -12.28 -9.27 6.05
CA THR A 464 -11.60 -7.97 5.98
C THR A 464 -12.59 -6.82 5.75
N ASP A 465 -13.59 -7.00 4.89
CA ASP A 465 -14.65 -6.00 4.66
C ASP A 465 -15.43 -5.67 5.93
N GLN A 466 -15.83 -6.69 6.70
CA GLN A 466 -16.51 -6.49 7.97
C GLN A 466 -15.62 -5.76 8.99
N TRP A 467 -14.32 -6.06 9.04
CA TRP A 467 -13.38 -5.32 9.89
C TRP A 467 -13.28 -3.84 9.49
N ILE A 468 -13.26 -3.53 8.20
CA ILE A 468 -13.29 -2.15 7.70
C ILE A 468 -14.55 -1.43 8.20
N ASP A 469 -15.73 -2.05 8.08
CA ASP A 469 -16.99 -1.48 8.56
C ASP A 469 -16.97 -1.24 10.08
N ILE A 470 -16.43 -2.19 10.85
CA ILE A 470 -16.31 -2.08 12.32
C ILE A 470 -15.38 -0.91 12.69
N LEU A 471 -14.23 -0.77 12.03
CA LEU A 471 -13.28 0.30 12.33
C LEU A 471 -13.77 1.68 11.84
N ASN A 472 -14.47 1.76 10.70
CA ASN A 472 -15.11 2.99 10.25
C ASN A 472 -16.19 3.47 11.25
N HIS A 473 -17.00 2.53 11.75
CA HIS A 473 -17.95 2.82 12.82
C HIS A 473 -17.24 3.30 14.09
N TYR A 474 -16.15 2.64 14.50
CA TYR A 474 -15.35 3.07 15.65
C TYR A 474 -14.83 4.49 15.44
N LEU A 475 -14.19 4.78 14.30
CA LEU A 475 -13.66 6.11 14.00
C LEU A 475 -14.75 7.20 14.05
N THR A 476 -15.94 6.89 13.55
CA THR A 476 -17.13 7.76 13.64
C THR A 476 -17.52 8.05 15.08
N LEU A 477 -17.54 7.02 15.95
CA LEU A 477 -17.85 7.20 17.38
C LEU A 477 -16.83 8.10 18.07
N ILE A 478 -15.54 8.01 17.72
CA ILE A 478 -14.50 8.88 18.28
C ILE A 478 -14.71 10.33 17.79
N HIS A 479 -15.04 10.56 16.51
CA HIS A 479 -15.38 11.91 16.01
C HIS A 479 -16.61 12.52 16.69
N GLN A 480 -17.58 11.68 17.07
CA GLN A 480 -18.78 12.10 17.79
C GLN A 480 -18.59 12.21 19.31
N ASN A 481 -17.36 12.03 19.83
CA ASN A 481 -17.06 11.96 21.27
C ASN A 481 -17.85 10.87 22.03
N LYS A 482 -18.34 9.84 21.32
CA LYS A 482 -19.04 8.67 21.89
C LYS A 482 -18.09 7.52 22.25
N ALA A 483 -16.84 7.59 21.80
CA ALA A 483 -15.76 6.70 22.20
C ALA A 483 -14.52 7.52 22.56
N SER A 484 -13.72 7.00 23.50
CA SER A 484 -12.51 7.70 23.98
C SER A 484 -11.47 7.79 22.87
N ASP A 485 -10.84 8.97 22.74
CA ASP A 485 -9.70 9.16 21.86
C ASP A 485 -8.35 8.89 22.55
N GLU A 486 -8.34 8.44 23.81
CA GLU A 486 -7.11 8.19 24.55
C GLU A 486 -6.38 6.92 24.06
N LEU A 487 -5.06 7.02 23.84
CA LEU A 487 -4.24 5.84 23.51
C LEU A 487 -4.21 4.84 24.67
N PHE A 488 -3.92 5.33 25.88
CA PHE A 488 -3.71 4.51 27.08
C PHE A 488 -4.51 5.06 28.27
N PRO A 489 -5.82 4.74 28.37
CA PRO A 489 -6.63 5.12 29.52
C PRO A 489 -6.02 4.61 30.82
N LYS A 490 -6.10 5.44 31.88
CA LYS A 490 -5.51 5.12 33.20
C LYS A 490 -6.39 4.19 34.05
N GLY A 491 -7.68 4.09 33.73
CA GLY A 491 -8.66 3.28 34.47
C GLY A 491 -9.69 2.61 33.56
N TYR A 492 -10.64 1.91 34.15
CA TYR A 492 -11.76 1.31 33.42
C TYR A 492 -12.76 2.37 32.94
N LYS A 493 -13.39 2.14 31.80
CA LYS A 493 -14.48 2.99 31.31
C LYS A 493 -15.59 3.04 32.36
N ILE A 494 -15.98 4.24 32.77
CA ILE A 494 -17.09 4.46 33.69
C ILE A 494 -18.34 4.78 32.84
N PRO A 495 -19.41 3.97 32.91
CA PRO A 495 -20.67 4.31 32.27
C PRO A 495 -21.24 5.62 32.84
N ASP A 496 -21.86 6.46 32.00
CA ASP A 496 -22.32 7.79 32.43
C ASP A 496 -23.34 7.72 33.58
N ASN A 497 -24.22 6.72 33.57
CA ASN A 497 -25.19 6.47 34.65
C ASN A 497 -24.58 5.92 35.96
N LYS A 498 -23.29 5.56 35.95
CA LYS A 498 -22.53 5.06 37.10
C LYS A 498 -21.37 5.98 37.47
N ARG A 499 -21.26 7.14 36.82
CA ARG A 499 -20.21 8.12 37.06
C ARG A 499 -20.56 8.96 38.28
N THR A 500 -19.61 9.06 39.22
CA THR A 500 -19.71 9.93 40.39
C THR A 500 -18.35 10.53 40.72
N TRP A 501 -18.31 11.49 41.63
CA TRP A 501 -17.09 12.19 42.03
C TRP A 501 -16.61 11.72 43.41
N ALA A 502 -15.29 11.68 43.58
CA ALA A 502 -14.64 11.47 44.86
C ALA A 502 -13.38 12.34 45.00
N TYR A 503 -12.95 12.52 46.25
CA TYR A 503 -11.70 13.18 46.58
C TYR A 503 -10.64 12.13 46.94
N CYS A 504 -9.39 12.36 46.51
CA CYS A 504 -8.28 11.51 46.89
C CYS A 504 -7.94 11.69 48.37
N GLN A 505 -8.01 10.61 49.12
CA GLN A 505 -7.72 10.51 50.55
C GLN A 505 -6.24 10.27 50.86
N GLU A 506 -5.35 10.38 49.86
CA GLU A 506 -3.90 10.32 50.09
C GLU A 506 -3.40 11.64 50.68
N LYS A 507 -2.47 11.54 51.64
CA LYS A 507 -1.95 12.72 52.34
C LYS A 507 -1.27 13.65 51.35
N GLY A 508 -1.73 14.91 51.28
CA GLY A 508 -1.19 15.92 50.38
C GLY A 508 -1.66 15.85 48.92
N CYS A 509 -2.59 14.95 48.56
CA CYS A 509 -3.15 14.91 47.21
C CYS A 509 -4.43 15.75 47.07
N GLY A 510 -5.51 15.39 47.76
CA GLY A 510 -6.78 16.13 47.74
C GLY A 510 -7.49 16.24 46.38
N LYS A 511 -6.95 15.62 45.32
CA LYS A 511 -7.45 15.72 43.93
C LYS A 511 -8.89 15.21 43.83
N HIS A 512 -9.77 15.99 43.19
CA HIS A 512 -11.09 15.51 42.75
C HIS A 512 -10.96 14.71 41.47
N PHE A 513 -11.61 13.55 41.41
CA PHE A 513 -11.59 12.68 40.24
C PHE A 513 -12.88 11.86 40.12
N GLU A 514 -13.15 11.40 38.90
CA GLU A 514 -14.29 10.55 38.60
C GLU A 514 -14.04 9.10 39.05
N ILE A 515 -15.05 8.50 39.66
CA ILE A 515 -15.03 7.11 40.12
C ILE A 515 -16.37 6.45 39.80
N HIS A 516 -16.34 5.12 39.60
CA HIS A 516 -17.56 4.33 39.46
C HIS A 516 -18.32 4.31 40.80
N GLN A 517 -19.63 4.59 40.78
CA GLN A 517 -20.49 4.67 41.98
C GLN A 517 -20.37 3.41 42.84
N ASP A 518 -20.49 2.22 42.23
CA ASP A 518 -20.39 0.96 42.96
C ASP A 518 -19.01 0.77 43.61
N ARG A 519 -17.93 1.20 42.96
CA ARG A 519 -16.57 1.15 43.53
C ARG A 519 -16.43 2.11 44.71
N LYS A 520 -16.99 3.32 44.62
CA LYS A 520 -17.01 4.29 45.72
C LYS A 520 -17.73 3.71 46.93
N ASN A 521 -18.95 3.21 46.73
CA ASN A 521 -19.75 2.57 47.78
C ASN A 521 -19.00 1.40 48.41
N THR A 522 -18.39 0.52 47.62
CA THR A 522 -17.61 -0.61 48.14
C THR A 522 -16.38 -0.17 48.96
N LEU A 523 -15.67 0.88 48.54
CA LEU A 523 -14.52 1.39 49.30
C LEU A 523 -14.95 2.01 50.63
N GLU A 524 -16.04 2.78 50.62
CA GLU A 524 -16.62 3.38 51.83
C GLU A 524 -17.13 2.32 52.80
N GLN A 525 -17.90 1.35 52.32
CA GLN A 525 -18.41 0.22 53.12
C GLN A 525 -17.28 -0.58 53.76
N ASN A 526 -16.19 -0.83 53.02
CA ASN A 526 -15.03 -1.56 53.53
C ASN A 526 -14.01 -0.67 54.27
N LYS A 527 -14.33 0.61 54.52
CA LYS A 527 -13.44 1.59 55.17
C LYS A 527 -12.04 1.68 54.52
N ARG A 528 -11.96 1.50 53.21
CA ARG A 528 -10.71 1.58 52.42
C ARG A 528 -10.54 2.99 51.88
N LYS A 529 -9.30 3.48 51.86
CA LYS A 529 -8.97 4.80 51.28
C LYS A 529 -9.37 4.87 49.80
N ILE A 530 -10.04 5.95 49.43
CA ILE A 530 -10.34 6.33 48.05
C ILE A 530 -9.14 7.10 47.49
N LEU A 531 -8.45 6.52 46.52
CA LEU A 531 -7.22 7.07 45.97
C LEU A 531 -7.38 7.32 44.48
N CYS A 532 -6.86 8.46 43.99
CA CYS A 532 -6.75 8.71 42.55
C CYS A 532 -5.70 7.77 41.92
N ASP A 533 -5.74 7.63 40.59
CA ASP A 533 -4.86 6.70 39.87
C ASP A 533 -3.36 7.00 40.08
N GLU A 534 -2.98 8.27 40.20
CA GLU A 534 -1.58 8.69 40.44
C GLU A 534 -1.07 8.23 41.80
N CYS A 535 -1.87 8.43 42.86
CA CYS A 535 -1.52 7.96 44.20
C CYS A 535 -1.52 6.44 44.30
N LEU A 536 -2.48 5.77 43.64
CA LEU A 536 -2.54 4.31 43.61
C LEU A 536 -1.31 3.70 42.93
N GLU A 537 -0.86 4.29 41.82
CA GLU A 537 0.31 3.81 41.10
C GLU A 537 1.60 4.08 41.88
N LYS A 538 1.73 5.24 42.53
CA LYS A 538 2.85 5.55 43.42
C LYS A 538 2.97 4.51 44.55
N LEU A 539 1.87 4.20 45.23
CA LEU A 539 1.83 3.18 46.28
C LEU A 539 2.18 1.79 45.76
N ARG A 540 1.73 1.43 44.55
CA ARG A 540 2.13 0.16 43.91
C ARG A 540 3.62 0.08 43.65
N LEU A 541 4.20 1.14 43.09
CA LEU A 541 5.65 1.20 42.83
C LEU A 541 6.47 1.16 44.12
N GLU A 542 6.01 1.84 45.17
CA GLU A 542 6.63 1.76 46.50
C GLU A 542 6.56 0.35 47.08
N LYS A 543 5.40 -0.33 46.96
CA LYS A 543 5.25 -1.72 47.40
C LYS A 543 6.17 -2.66 46.61
N LEU A 544 6.26 -2.49 45.30
CA LEU A 544 7.13 -3.30 44.44
C LEU A 544 8.61 -3.08 44.78
N LYS A 545 9.02 -1.82 45.01
CA LYS A 545 10.37 -1.48 45.46
C LYS A 545 10.69 -2.15 46.80
N LYS A 546 9.77 -2.11 47.77
CA LYS A 546 9.94 -2.79 49.06
C LYS A 546 10.10 -4.31 48.90
N GLN A 547 9.27 -4.93 48.06
CA GLN A 547 9.37 -6.37 47.78
C GLN A 547 10.67 -6.78 47.07
N LEU A 548 11.27 -5.87 46.29
CA LEU A 548 12.58 -6.09 45.66
C LEU A 548 13.77 -5.81 46.61
N LEU A 549 13.53 -5.13 47.73
CA LEU A 549 14.55 -4.72 48.71
C LEU A 549 14.52 -5.59 49.99
N GLU A 550 13.52 -6.43 50.19
CA GLU A 550 13.47 -7.40 51.30
C GLU A 550 14.36 -8.62 50.98
N PRO A 551 15.33 -8.99 51.84
CA PRO A 551 16.12 -10.20 51.64
C PRO A 551 15.24 -11.43 51.82
N SER A 552 15.24 -12.31 50.82
CA SER A 552 14.53 -13.59 50.87
C SER A 552 15.07 -14.48 51.99
N SER A 553 14.33 -14.59 53.09
CA SER A 553 14.56 -15.63 54.10
C SER A 553 13.99 -16.96 53.59
N GLY A 554 14.89 -17.85 53.16
CA GLY A 554 14.73 -19.32 53.24
C GLY A 554 13.84 -20.01 52.20
N SER A 555 14.45 -20.50 51.13
CA SER A 555 14.43 -21.91 50.68
C SER A 555 15.16 -22.01 49.34
N GLU A 556 16.19 -22.85 49.24
CA GLU A 556 16.94 -23.10 48.00
C GLU A 556 16.01 -23.46 46.84
N PRO A 557 16.13 -22.82 45.66
CA PRO A 557 15.53 -23.32 44.44
C PRO A 557 16.46 -24.35 43.79
N SER A 558 15.99 -25.60 43.72
CA SER A 558 16.52 -26.62 42.82
C SER A 558 16.48 -26.12 41.37
N SER A 559 17.64 -26.15 40.70
CA SER A 559 17.88 -26.10 39.26
C SER A 559 16.76 -25.53 38.37
N TRP A 560 16.79 -24.23 38.13
CA TRP A 560 16.17 -23.64 36.94
C TRP A 560 17.18 -23.66 35.80
N SER A 561 16.90 -24.47 34.79
CA SER A 561 17.55 -24.42 33.49
C SER A 561 17.12 -23.14 32.75
N GLU A 562 18.10 -22.37 32.30
CA GLU A 562 17.89 -21.16 31.50
C GLU A 562 17.08 -21.48 30.22
N PRO A 563 16.06 -20.66 29.85
CA PRO A 563 15.51 -20.69 28.52
C PRO A 563 16.54 -20.12 27.54
N TYR A 564 17.08 -21.00 26.70
CA TYR A 564 17.83 -20.74 25.48
C TYR A 564 17.39 -19.43 24.78
N ILE A 565 18.18 -18.37 24.93
CA ILE A 565 18.19 -17.23 24.02
C ILE A 565 19.13 -17.59 22.88
N SER A 566 18.58 -18.17 21.82
CA SER A 566 19.33 -18.45 20.60
C SER A 566 19.42 -17.20 19.71
N SER A 567 20.65 -16.82 19.40
CA SER A 567 21.13 -15.99 18.28
C SER A 567 20.97 -14.46 18.36
N ALA A 568 21.86 -13.83 19.13
CA ALA A 568 22.44 -12.55 18.74
C ALA A 568 23.64 -12.80 17.80
N PRO A 569 23.84 -12.00 16.73
CA PRO A 569 24.95 -12.16 15.80
C PRO A 569 26.30 -11.75 16.44
N PRO A 570 27.42 -12.38 16.04
CA PRO A 570 28.73 -12.17 16.67
C PRO A 570 29.32 -10.80 16.36
N SER A 571 29.93 -10.20 17.39
CA SER A 571 30.76 -9.00 17.30
C SER A 571 31.97 -9.22 16.37
N PRO A 572 32.35 -8.25 15.53
CA PRO A 572 33.50 -8.40 14.63
C PRO A 572 34.83 -8.32 15.42
N PRO A 573 35.87 -9.08 15.00
CA PRO A 573 37.20 -9.00 15.59
C PRO A 573 37.90 -7.68 15.24
N LYS A 574 38.68 -7.17 16.20
CA LYS A 574 39.50 -5.95 16.09
C LYS A 574 40.45 -6.06 14.89
N GLN A 575 40.31 -5.17 13.90
CA GLN A 575 41.27 -5.03 12.80
C GLN A 575 42.29 -3.93 13.08
N HIS A 576 43.57 -4.28 12.90
CA HIS A 576 44.72 -3.40 12.88
C HIS A 576 44.59 -2.33 11.78
N LYS A 577 44.93 -1.07 12.12
CA LYS A 577 45.01 0.06 11.18
C LYS A 577 46.20 -0.09 10.22
N PRO A 578 46.02 0.00 8.89
CA PRO A 578 47.10 0.32 7.96
C PRO A 578 47.14 1.83 7.64
N ARG A 579 48.36 2.35 7.44
CA ARG A 579 48.73 3.74 7.07
C ARG A 579 48.04 4.25 5.79
N PRO A 580 47.81 5.57 5.66
CA PRO A 580 47.29 6.18 4.45
C PRO A 580 48.36 6.24 3.33
N LYS A 581 47.96 5.93 2.10
CA LYS A 581 48.75 6.16 0.86
C LYS A 581 48.38 7.53 0.23
N PRO A 582 49.33 8.19 -0.46
CA PRO A 582 49.16 9.56 -0.97
C PRO A 582 48.26 9.64 -2.23
N PRO A 583 47.72 10.82 -2.57
CA PRO A 583 46.78 11.00 -3.66
C PRO A 583 47.46 10.92 -5.04
N ARG A 584 46.77 10.32 -6.02
CA ARG A 584 47.18 10.26 -7.43
C ARG A 584 46.51 11.42 -8.22
N PRO A 585 47.15 11.98 -9.26
CA PRO A 585 46.74 13.24 -9.88
C PRO A 585 45.53 13.10 -10.82
N GLN A 586 44.78 14.20 -10.96
CA GLN A 586 43.69 14.37 -11.91
C GLN A 586 44.20 14.41 -13.37
N PRO A 587 43.46 13.84 -14.34
CA PRO A 587 43.71 14.09 -15.75
C PRO A 587 42.97 15.35 -16.24
N SER A 588 43.68 16.14 -17.03
CA SER A 588 43.28 17.37 -17.71
C SER A 588 42.18 17.16 -18.77
N PRO A 589 41.40 18.21 -19.12
CA PRO A 589 40.27 18.09 -20.03
C PRO A 589 40.73 18.05 -21.50
N ARG A 590 40.26 17.04 -22.24
CA ARG A 590 40.37 16.97 -23.70
C ARG A 590 39.29 17.83 -24.38
N SER A 591 39.75 18.58 -25.35
CA SER A 591 39.04 19.44 -26.30
C SER A 591 38.04 18.66 -27.18
N GLN A 592 36.84 19.23 -27.36
CA GLN A 592 35.83 18.79 -28.34
C GLN A 592 36.01 19.58 -29.65
N PRO A 593 35.84 18.97 -30.84
CA PRO A 593 35.79 19.70 -32.10
C PRO A 593 34.37 20.18 -32.45
N ASN A 594 34.34 21.41 -32.96
CA ASN A 594 33.24 22.16 -33.56
C ASN A 594 32.25 21.33 -34.42
N ARG A 595 30.94 21.53 -34.19
CA ARG A 595 29.89 21.32 -35.19
C ARG A 595 29.02 22.58 -35.30
N GLN A 596 28.85 23.03 -36.53
CA GLN A 596 28.04 24.18 -36.95
C GLN A 596 26.54 23.98 -36.64
N PRO A 597 25.77 25.07 -36.48
CA PRO A 597 24.38 25.01 -36.03
C PRO A 597 23.43 24.65 -37.18
N ASN A 598 22.70 23.55 -37.03
CA ASN A 598 21.54 23.26 -37.86
C ASN A 598 20.34 24.10 -37.43
N SER A 599 19.67 24.65 -38.44
CA SER A 599 18.38 25.33 -38.48
C SER A 599 17.43 25.05 -37.31
N THR A 600 17.09 26.13 -36.61
CA THR A 600 16.01 26.22 -35.62
C THR A 600 14.66 25.92 -36.27
N PRO A 601 13.82 25.03 -35.72
CA PRO A 601 12.41 24.97 -36.07
C PRO A 601 11.69 26.25 -35.58
N PRO A 602 10.55 26.64 -36.18
CA PRO A 602 9.85 27.86 -35.79
C PRO A 602 9.49 27.82 -34.30
N SER A 603 9.84 28.90 -33.60
CA SER A 603 9.61 29.07 -32.17
C SER A 603 8.11 28.98 -31.85
N ASN A 604 7.71 27.92 -31.16
CA ASN A 604 6.38 27.83 -30.56
C ASN A 604 6.32 28.79 -29.36
N PRO A 605 5.45 29.82 -29.35
CA PRO A 605 5.38 30.82 -28.28
C PRO A 605 4.92 30.25 -26.91
N TYR A 606 4.69 28.95 -26.82
CA TYR A 606 4.21 28.25 -25.62
C TYR A 606 5.26 27.32 -24.96
N GLN A 607 6.55 27.41 -25.30
CA GLN A 607 7.59 26.65 -24.58
C GLN A 607 7.58 27.02 -23.08
N ASN A 608 7.55 26.00 -22.21
CA ASN A 608 7.58 26.05 -20.73
C ASN A 608 6.29 26.47 -19.99
N LYS A 609 5.10 26.09 -20.47
CA LYS A 609 3.82 26.31 -19.76
C LYS A 609 2.99 25.03 -19.67
N SER A 610 2.39 24.74 -18.51
CA SER A 610 1.53 23.55 -18.35
C SER A 610 0.37 23.57 -19.35
N ILE A 611 -0.22 22.41 -19.67
CA ILE A 611 -1.39 22.36 -20.56
C ILE A 611 -2.53 23.27 -20.09
N LEU A 612 -2.67 23.47 -18.76
CA LEU A 612 -3.69 24.35 -18.19
C LEU A 612 -3.36 25.83 -18.43
N ASP A 613 -2.09 26.23 -18.30
CA ASP A 613 -1.65 27.61 -18.53
C ASP A 613 -1.73 28.00 -20.01
N ILE A 614 -1.33 27.08 -20.89
CA ILE A 614 -1.49 27.25 -22.35
C ILE A 614 -2.97 27.36 -22.70
N PHE A 615 -3.82 26.55 -22.08
CA PHE A 615 -5.26 26.65 -22.29
C PHE A 615 -5.81 27.99 -21.80
N PHE A 616 -5.35 28.52 -20.66
CA PHE A 616 -5.73 29.85 -20.17
C PHE A 616 -5.29 30.99 -21.09
N ASP A 617 -4.05 30.97 -21.60
CA ASP A 617 -3.56 31.99 -22.52
C ASP A 617 -4.29 31.96 -23.88
N TRP A 618 -4.66 30.75 -24.33
CA TRP A 618 -5.49 30.55 -25.51
C TRP A 618 -6.92 31.10 -25.33
N LEU A 619 -7.47 31.07 -24.11
CA LEU A 619 -8.77 31.68 -23.82
C LEU A 619 -8.73 33.20 -23.89
N LYS A 620 -7.59 33.81 -23.55
CA LYS A 620 -7.43 35.27 -23.56
C LYS A 620 -7.20 35.86 -24.96
N SER A 621 -6.74 35.08 -25.93
CA SER A 621 -6.50 35.55 -27.31
C SER A 621 -7.74 35.53 -28.21
N LYS A 622 -8.91 35.18 -27.67
CA LYS A 622 -10.22 35.17 -28.36
C LYS A 622 -11.32 36.02 -27.68
N LEU A 623 -10.96 36.78 -26.65
CA LEU A 623 -11.65 38.02 -26.28
C LEU A 623 -10.97 39.17 -27.04
#